data_AF-A0A939UPK4-F1
#
_entry.id   AF-A0A939UPK4-F1
#
_cell.length_a   1.000
_cell.length_b   1.000
_cell.length_c   1.000
_cell.angle_alpha   90.00
_cell.angle_beta   90.00
_cell.angle_gamma   90.00
#
_symmetry.space_group_name_H-M   'P 1'
#
loop_
_entity.id
_entity.type
_entity.pdbx_description
1 polymer ?
#
loop_
_entity_poly.entity_id
_entity_poly.type
_entity_poly.pdbx_seq_one_letter_code
_entity_poly.pdbx_strand_id
1 'polypeptide(L)'
;EFIWRGADGSEVLSSAMAFWYNNFERIPEDEEQAMEFLNGVCDRMAPLSAAGPLLLMNGVDHFEPQHNAGQLIDSLNEKLDDRILIHSTLDRYIAAVKKAVKEHNIDIRVYPEAELRYDDNYNVLAGTLTARLYLKQANNECEQFLEKAAEPVNAFNMMAGGEYYSDFIRLAWKTLMQNHPHDSICGCSIDRVHKDMEARFSQVKEWTERVTKKAAWQLTEKIDTEGKSIVVFNPLNFVRSEVLDVDLFYQLNDKTRGMPLPPDPARDVQAFRIVDPEGREMPFCVLDNKVEIRDITHPVTLPMAARFRHFRLKLLAENVPALGYRTFTVVPQDRWPVFDTSFVPKFYKKNAITNGLVTVKLDKNSVHIKDLTLGKTIDNAGMIEESGCHGDEYRYVAPADDTVYTSLGSMKSFAVRDQSPVSASLIVSYDMQVPETTDAHGRSGRLVSCPVTVTYTVNAGSPRVDIKAEIENNAENHRFRMMFPTGISSDTAFAEMPFDVYERSKERPAGWQNFNPGCAQKTFVCLSDGIDGVTVINKGLPEYEALTDKDSTLAVTLLRSTGILSG
;
A
#
# COMPACT_ATOMS: atom_id res chain seq x y z
N GLU A 1 1.04 -31.02 -15.59
CA GLU A 1 0.06 -29.94 -15.94
C GLU A 1 -1.16 -30.02 -15.04
N PHE A 2 -1.92 -28.92 -14.87
CA PHE A 2 -3.15 -28.87 -14.08
C PHE A 2 -4.09 -27.75 -14.58
N ILE A 3 -5.36 -27.80 -14.21
CA ILE A 3 -6.29 -26.66 -14.38
C ILE A 3 -6.24 -25.82 -13.12
N TRP A 4 -5.83 -24.56 -13.22
CA TRP A 4 -5.89 -23.60 -12.12
C TRP A 4 -7.24 -22.88 -12.16
N ARG A 5 -8.02 -23.01 -11.09
CA ARG A 5 -9.33 -22.38 -10.97
C ARG A 5 -9.27 -21.18 -10.03
N GLY A 6 -9.71 -20.02 -10.50
CA GLY A 6 -9.86 -18.81 -9.70
C GLY A 6 -11.11 -18.86 -8.80
N ALA A 7 -11.19 -17.93 -7.85
CA ALA A 7 -12.33 -17.80 -6.93
C ALA A 7 -13.66 -17.48 -7.66
N ASP A 8 -13.58 -16.84 -8.82
CA ASP A 8 -14.73 -16.55 -9.71
C ASP A 8 -15.16 -17.76 -10.57
N GLY A 9 -14.44 -18.88 -10.47
CA GLY A 9 -14.66 -20.08 -11.27
C GLY A 9 -14.00 -20.07 -12.65
N SER A 10 -13.28 -18.99 -13.02
CA SER A 10 -12.48 -18.96 -14.24
C SER A 10 -11.36 -20.00 -14.19
N GLU A 11 -11.08 -20.66 -15.32
CA GLU A 11 -10.11 -21.75 -15.40
C GLU A 11 -9.04 -21.50 -16.45
N VAL A 12 -7.79 -21.81 -16.09
CA VAL A 12 -6.64 -21.74 -16.99
C VAL A 12 -5.86 -23.05 -16.93
N LEU A 13 -5.50 -23.61 -18.09
CA LEU A 13 -4.55 -24.71 -18.17
C LEU A 13 -3.14 -24.21 -17.85
N SER A 14 -2.55 -24.79 -16.82
CA SER A 14 -1.26 -24.40 -16.26
C SER A 14 -0.24 -25.53 -16.36
N SER A 15 1.02 -25.16 -16.58
CA SER A 15 2.17 -26.07 -16.53
C SER A 15 3.10 -25.61 -15.44
N ALA A 16 3.22 -26.39 -14.37
CA ALA A 16 4.22 -26.13 -13.33
C ALA A 16 5.62 -26.43 -13.87
N MET A 17 6.59 -25.56 -13.57
CA MET A 17 8.00 -25.81 -13.85
C MET A 17 8.61 -26.64 -12.72
N ALA A 18 8.24 -27.92 -12.66
CA ALA A 18 8.49 -28.81 -11.52
C ALA A 18 9.97 -29.05 -11.16
N PHE A 19 10.90 -28.71 -12.07
CA PHE A 19 12.35 -28.74 -11.82
C PHE A 19 13.01 -27.41 -12.18
N TRP A 20 12.32 -26.31 -11.86
CA TRP A 20 12.71 -24.94 -12.15
C TRP A 20 12.71 -24.60 -13.65
N TYR A 21 12.93 -23.32 -13.97
CA TYR A 21 13.01 -22.82 -15.35
C TYR A 21 14.39 -23.01 -15.99
N ASN A 22 15.24 -23.86 -15.40
CA ASN A 22 16.57 -24.20 -15.90
C ASN A 22 16.79 -25.72 -15.99
N ASN A 23 15.71 -26.50 -16.02
CA ASN A 23 15.79 -27.96 -16.03
C ASN A 23 16.59 -28.54 -17.22
N PHE A 24 16.82 -27.78 -18.28
CA PHE A 24 17.68 -28.12 -19.41
C PHE A 24 18.58 -26.93 -19.81
N GLU A 25 19.14 -26.25 -18.81
CA GLU A 25 19.72 -24.90 -18.87
C GLU A 25 20.71 -24.65 -20.01
N ARG A 26 21.60 -25.60 -20.27
CA ARG A 26 22.62 -25.51 -21.32
C ARG A 26 22.96 -26.91 -21.81
N ILE A 27 22.77 -27.14 -23.10
CA ILE A 27 23.05 -28.43 -23.73
C ILE A 27 24.57 -28.59 -23.83
N PRO A 28 25.17 -29.67 -23.30
CA PRO A 28 26.58 -29.97 -23.51
C PRO A 28 26.95 -30.02 -25.00
N GLU A 29 28.18 -29.59 -25.34
CA GLU A 29 28.68 -29.70 -26.73
C GLU A 29 29.14 -31.12 -27.06
N ASP A 30 29.53 -31.88 -26.05
CA ASP A 30 29.80 -33.31 -26.18
C ASP A 30 28.48 -34.07 -26.29
N GLU A 31 28.34 -34.84 -27.35
CA GLU A 31 27.06 -35.48 -27.72
C GLU A 31 26.65 -36.59 -26.74
N GLU A 32 27.62 -37.32 -26.16
CA GLU A 32 27.34 -38.35 -25.16
C GLU A 32 26.80 -37.72 -23.87
N GLN A 33 27.45 -36.66 -23.39
CA GLN A 33 26.97 -35.89 -22.24
C GLN A 33 25.62 -35.23 -22.50
N ALA A 34 25.39 -34.71 -23.71
CA ALA A 34 24.13 -34.09 -24.07
C ALA A 34 22.98 -35.10 -24.08
N MET A 35 23.23 -36.31 -24.59
CA MET A 35 22.27 -37.41 -24.58
C MET A 35 21.97 -37.88 -23.15
N GLU A 36 23.01 -38.04 -22.31
CA GLU A 36 22.83 -38.39 -20.88
C GLU A 36 22.00 -37.33 -20.15
N PHE A 37 22.30 -36.04 -20.35
CA PHE A 37 21.55 -34.95 -19.73
C PHE A 37 20.09 -34.93 -20.19
N LEU A 38 19.84 -35.05 -21.50
CA LEU A 38 18.49 -35.13 -22.06
C LEU A 38 17.69 -36.28 -21.43
N ASN A 39 18.27 -37.48 -21.41
CA ASN A 39 17.61 -38.67 -20.86
C ASN A 39 17.29 -38.49 -19.38
N GLY A 40 18.26 -38.01 -18.59
CA GLY A 40 18.05 -37.77 -17.16
C GLY A 40 16.99 -36.70 -16.86
N VAL A 41 16.82 -35.69 -17.71
CA VAL A 41 15.73 -34.71 -17.55
C VAL A 41 14.39 -35.32 -17.97
N CYS A 42 14.34 -36.06 -19.09
CA CYS A 42 13.12 -36.74 -19.53
C CYS A 42 12.62 -37.75 -18.49
N ASP A 43 13.50 -38.56 -17.92
CA ASP A 43 13.15 -39.57 -16.91
C ASP A 43 12.56 -38.94 -15.65
N ARG A 44 13.07 -37.77 -15.24
CA ARG A 44 12.52 -37.01 -14.11
C ARG A 44 11.18 -36.36 -14.42
N MET A 45 10.99 -35.87 -15.65
CA MET A 45 9.79 -35.14 -16.05
C MET A 45 8.63 -36.03 -16.45
N ALA A 46 8.88 -37.17 -17.09
CA ALA A 46 7.85 -38.05 -17.62
C ALA A 46 6.79 -38.47 -16.58
N PRO A 47 7.14 -38.79 -15.31
CA PRO A 47 6.15 -39.12 -14.29
C PRO A 47 5.23 -37.96 -13.88
N LEU A 48 5.61 -36.71 -14.16
CA LEU A 48 4.85 -35.50 -13.80
C LEU A 48 4.02 -34.93 -14.97
N SER A 49 4.33 -35.34 -16.20
CA SER A 49 3.57 -34.93 -17.39
C SER A 49 2.25 -35.68 -17.42
N ALA A 50 1.15 -34.93 -17.44
CA ALA A 50 -0.18 -35.49 -17.60
C ALA A 50 -0.50 -35.72 -19.08
N ALA A 51 0.08 -34.92 -19.97
CA ALA A 51 -0.31 -34.86 -21.38
C ALA A 51 0.67 -35.55 -22.35
N GLY A 52 1.89 -35.88 -21.92
CA GLY A 52 2.92 -36.49 -22.76
C GLY A 52 4.04 -35.55 -23.18
N PRO A 53 3.78 -34.37 -23.80
CA PRO A 53 4.83 -33.39 -24.08
C PRO A 53 5.60 -32.99 -22.82
N LEU A 54 6.93 -32.88 -22.95
CA LEU A 54 7.83 -32.44 -21.88
C LEU A 54 8.37 -31.05 -22.19
N LEU A 55 8.35 -30.15 -21.20
CA LEU A 55 8.90 -28.80 -21.31
C LEU A 55 10.34 -28.75 -20.80
N LEU A 56 11.30 -28.57 -21.71
CA LEU A 56 12.72 -28.42 -21.39
C LEU A 56 13.13 -26.96 -21.59
N MET A 57 13.55 -26.30 -20.51
CA MET A 57 13.89 -24.88 -20.46
C MET A 57 15.41 -24.70 -20.61
N ASN A 58 15.82 -24.19 -21.78
CA ASN A 58 17.21 -23.85 -22.10
C ASN A 58 17.51 -22.39 -21.74
N GLY A 59 17.80 -22.18 -20.46
CA GLY A 59 18.24 -20.90 -19.93
C GLY A 59 18.14 -20.87 -18.42
N VAL A 60 18.64 -19.79 -17.83
CA VAL A 60 18.48 -19.43 -16.42
C VAL A 60 18.77 -17.93 -16.29
N ASP A 61 18.70 -17.40 -15.08
CA ASP A 61 18.88 -15.98 -14.79
C ASP A 61 20.17 -15.43 -15.44
N HIS A 62 19.98 -14.44 -16.31
CA HIS A 62 21.05 -13.68 -16.97
C HIS A 62 22.02 -14.51 -17.83
N PHE A 63 21.63 -15.73 -18.25
CA PHE A 63 22.42 -16.49 -19.22
C PHE A 63 22.36 -15.88 -20.62
N GLU A 64 23.51 -15.89 -21.30
CA GLU A 64 23.57 -15.63 -22.73
C GLU A 64 22.89 -16.77 -23.51
N PRO A 65 22.09 -16.46 -24.55
CA PRO A 65 21.48 -17.47 -25.40
C PRO A 65 22.50 -18.48 -25.94
N GLN A 66 22.16 -19.77 -25.91
CA GLN A 66 23.01 -20.81 -26.45
C GLN A 66 22.97 -20.83 -27.99
N HIS A 67 23.92 -20.15 -28.62
CA HIS A 67 23.97 -19.93 -30.07
C HIS A 67 23.95 -21.21 -30.93
N ASN A 68 24.46 -22.34 -30.42
CA ASN A 68 24.52 -23.62 -31.11
C ASN A 68 23.40 -24.60 -30.72
N ALA A 69 22.40 -24.18 -29.93
CA ALA A 69 21.35 -25.07 -29.44
C ALA A 69 20.62 -25.83 -30.56
N GLY A 70 20.34 -25.18 -31.69
CA GLY A 70 19.70 -25.83 -32.84
C GLY A 70 20.52 -26.98 -33.42
N GLN A 71 21.84 -26.79 -33.58
CA GLN A 71 22.75 -27.82 -34.11
C GLN A 71 22.83 -29.02 -33.16
N LEU A 72 22.88 -28.77 -31.85
CA LEU A 72 22.90 -29.84 -30.84
C LEU A 72 21.57 -30.60 -30.80
N ILE A 73 20.44 -29.90 -30.93
CA ILE A 73 19.12 -30.54 -31.04
C ILE A 73 19.04 -31.43 -32.28
N ASP A 74 19.54 -30.97 -33.42
CA ASP A 74 19.56 -31.75 -34.66
C ASP A 74 20.42 -33.03 -34.50
N SER A 75 21.64 -32.90 -33.95
CA SER A 75 22.54 -34.04 -33.71
C SER A 75 21.96 -35.04 -32.70
N LEU A 76 21.31 -34.58 -31.63
CA LEU A 76 20.62 -35.46 -30.69
C LEU A 76 19.45 -36.20 -31.36
N ASN A 77 18.66 -35.51 -32.17
CA ASN A 77 17.52 -36.12 -32.89
C ASN A 77 17.94 -37.23 -33.87
N GLU A 78 19.14 -37.19 -34.44
CA GLU A 78 19.66 -38.28 -35.29
C GLU A 78 19.79 -39.62 -34.53
N LYS A 79 19.81 -39.58 -33.19
CA LYS A 79 19.98 -40.74 -32.30
C LYS A 79 18.75 -41.10 -31.49
N LEU A 80 17.66 -40.33 -31.59
CA LEU A 80 16.43 -40.57 -30.84
C LEU A 80 15.44 -41.37 -31.69
N ASP A 81 15.07 -42.56 -31.24
CA ASP A 81 14.14 -43.45 -31.95
C ASP A 81 12.70 -43.41 -31.40
N ASP A 82 12.54 -43.02 -30.12
CA ASP A 82 11.29 -43.09 -29.36
C ASP A 82 10.65 -41.73 -29.06
N ARG A 83 11.39 -40.64 -29.29
CA ARG A 83 10.95 -39.26 -29.05
C ARG A 83 11.59 -38.29 -30.04
N ILE A 84 11.10 -37.07 -30.07
CA ILE A 84 11.67 -35.96 -30.83
C ILE A 84 11.92 -34.78 -29.92
N LEU A 85 13.11 -34.19 -30.01
CA LEU A 85 13.47 -32.95 -29.34
C LEU A 85 13.18 -31.78 -30.29
N ILE A 86 12.35 -30.82 -29.86
CA ILE A 86 11.92 -29.71 -30.71
C ILE A 86 12.34 -28.39 -30.08
N HIS A 87 13.14 -27.60 -30.81
CA HIS A 87 13.34 -26.20 -30.44
C HIS A 87 12.02 -25.43 -30.63
N SER A 88 11.42 -25.00 -29.53
CA SER A 88 10.02 -24.58 -29.49
C SER A 88 9.81 -23.25 -28.74
N THR A 89 8.55 -22.84 -28.60
CA THR A 89 8.11 -21.72 -27.77
C THR A 89 7.07 -22.20 -26.76
N LEU A 90 6.85 -21.42 -25.69
CA LEU A 90 5.83 -21.75 -24.68
C LEU A 90 4.42 -21.87 -25.31
N ASP A 91 4.08 -21.01 -26.28
CA ASP A 91 2.79 -21.07 -27.00
C ASP A 91 2.61 -22.40 -27.74
N ARG A 92 3.66 -22.87 -28.43
CA ARG A 92 3.64 -24.15 -29.15
C ARG A 92 3.56 -25.33 -28.19
N TYR A 93 4.28 -25.26 -27.07
CA TYR A 93 4.20 -26.28 -26.02
C TYR A 93 2.78 -26.40 -25.44
N ILE A 94 2.17 -25.27 -25.03
CA ILE A 94 0.80 -25.27 -24.49
C ILE A 94 -0.21 -25.74 -25.54
N ALA A 95 -0.03 -25.39 -26.82
CA ALA A 95 -0.87 -25.90 -27.89
C ALA A 95 -0.74 -27.43 -28.05
N ALA A 96 0.46 -27.99 -27.94
CA ALA A 96 0.70 -29.42 -27.99
C ALA A 96 0.07 -30.14 -26.79
N VAL A 97 0.19 -29.60 -25.58
CA VAL A 97 -0.48 -30.10 -24.37
C VAL A 97 -2.00 -30.11 -24.58
N LYS A 98 -2.59 -28.99 -24.99
CA LYS A 98 -4.05 -28.90 -25.25
C LYS A 98 -4.51 -29.92 -26.29
N LYS A 99 -3.72 -30.13 -27.34
CA LYS A 99 -4.01 -31.13 -28.38
C LYS A 99 -4.00 -32.54 -27.79
N ALA A 100 -2.95 -32.91 -27.06
CA ALA A 100 -2.83 -34.23 -26.45
C ALA A 100 -3.95 -34.50 -25.44
N VAL A 101 -4.28 -33.52 -24.58
CA VAL A 101 -5.42 -33.61 -23.64
C VAL A 101 -6.72 -33.93 -24.37
N LYS A 102 -6.99 -33.26 -25.49
CA LYS A 102 -8.20 -33.47 -26.29
C LYS A 102 -8.20 -34.81 -27.04
N GLU A 103 -7.10 -35.16 -27.70
CA GLU A 103 -7.01 -36.37 -28.54
C GLU A 103 -7.05 -37.66 -27.71
N HIS A 104 -6.47 -37.64 -26.51
CA HIS A 104 -6.42 -38.79 -25.61
C HIS A 104 -7.47 -38.74 -24.49
N ASN A 105 -8.35 -37.74 -24.49
CA ASN A 105 -9.38 -37.53 -23.47
C ASN A 105 -8.82 -37.59 -22.03
N ILE A 106 -7.72 -36.87 -21.80
CA ILE A 106 -6.97 -36.88 -20.54
C ILE A 106 -7.73 -36.05 -19.50
N ASP A 107 -8.02 -36.65 -18.35
CA ASP A 107 -8.59 -35.94 -17.21
C ASP A 107 -7.50 -35.17 -16.47
N ILE A 108 -7.43 -33.86 -16.69
CA ILE A 108 -6.44 -32.99 -16.07
C ILE A 108 -6.93 -32.58 -14.69
N ARG A 109 -6.11 -32.84 -13.67
CA ARG A 109 -6.39 -32.45 -12.28
C ARG A 109 -6.72 -30.97 -12.19
N VAL A 110 -7.84 -30.65 -11.55
CA VAL A 110 -8.20 -29.29 -11.15
C VAL A 110 -7.56 -28.98 -9.81
N TYR A 111 -6.88 -27.85 -9.73
CA TYR A 111 -6.38 -27.26 -8.50
C TYR A 111 -7.36 -26.15 -8.06
N PRO A 112 -8.14 -26.37 -6.98
CA PRO A 112 -9.27 -25.51 -6.64
C PRO A 112 -8.87 -24.26 -5.83
N GLU A 113 -7.62 -24.17 -5.36
CA GLU A 113 -7.17 -23.03 -4.57
C GLU A 113 -6.75 -21.90 -5.51
N ALA A 114 -7.33 -20.71 -5.29
CA ALA A 114 -7.04 -19.54 -6.11
C ALA A 114 -5.65 -18.94 -5.81
N GLU A 115 -5.14 -19.09 -4.59
CA GLU A 115 -3.83 -18.56 -4.20
C GLU A 115 -2.77 -19.68 -4.07
N LEU A 116 -1.66 -19.56 -4.81
CA LEU A 116 -0.52 -20.50 -4.75
C LEU A 116 0.59 -19.96 -3.84
N ARG A 117 0.37 -20.02 -2.53
CA ARG A 117 1.31 -19.48 -1.50
C ARG A 117 1.80 -20.50 -0.48
N TYR A 118 1.57 -21.77 -0.74
CA TYR A 118 2.01 -22.87 0.11
C TYR A 118 2.94 -23.76 -0.71
N ASP A 119 4.12 -24.03 -0.17
CA ASP A 119 5.08 -24.98 -0.72
C ASP A 119 5.76 -25.73 0.44
N ASP A 120 5.78 -27.06 0.36
CA ASP A 120 6.34 -27.93 1.40
C ASP A 120 7.88 -28.05 1.32
N ASN A 121 8.47 -27.63 0.21
CA ASN A 121 9.88 -27.87 -0.14
C ASN A 121 10.69 -26.57 -0.27
N TYR A 122 10.05 -25.44 -0.51
CA TYR A 122 10.70 -24.15 -0.75
C TYR A 122 10.14 -23.02 0.11
N ASN A 123 10.99 -22.04 0.42
CA ASN A 123 10.54 -20.82 1.04
C ASN A 123 9.85 -19.93 0.01
N VAL A 124 8.60 -19.53 0.26
CA VAL A 124 7.82 -18.63 -0.61
C VAL A 124 8.27 -17.16 -0.55
N LEU A 125 9.38 -16.88 0.14
CA LEU A 125 10.07 -15.58 0.21
C LEU A 125 9.17 -14.44 0.74
N ALA A 126 8.25 -14.77 1.64
CA ALA A 126 7.27 -13.81 2.15
C ALA A 126 7.90 -12.64 2.92
N GLY A 127 9.18 -12.71 3.32
CA GLY A 127 9.90 -11.58 3.93
C GLY A 127 10.05 -10.38 2.98
N THR A 128 9.88 -10.56 1.67
CA THR A 128 9.89 -9.45 0.70
C THR A 128 8.73 -8.47 0.89
N LEU A 129 7.62 -8.90 1.52
CA LEU A 129 6.49 -8.03 1.84
C LEU A 129 6.93 -6.84 2.70
N THR A 130 7.89 -7.05 3.59
CA THR A 130 8.32 -6.06 4.60
C THR A 130 9.73 -5.53 4.40
N ALA A 131 10.50 -6.09 3.48
CA ALA A 131 11.78 -5.52 3.07
C ALA A 131 11.59 -4.11 2.51
N ARG A 132 12.35 -3.13 3.01
CA ARG A 132 12.39 -1.75 2.48
C ARG A 132 10.98 -1.16 2.31
N LEU A 133 10.21 -1.16 3.40
CA LEU A 133 8.79 -0.81 3.41
C LEU A 133 8.47 0.57 2.77
N TYR A 134 9.43 1.51 2.81
CA TYR A 134 9.32 2.80 2.12
C TYR A 134 9.04 2.65 0.60
N LEU A 135 9.54 1.60 -0.06
CA LEU A 135 9.25 1.31 -1.47
C LEU A 135 7.78 0.93 -1.67
N LYS A 136 7.20 0.15 -0.75
CA LYS A 136 5.80 -0.29 -0.79
C LYS A 136 4.86 0.89 -0.53
N GLN A 137 5.23 1.77 0.39
CA GLN A 137 4.51 3.02 0.67
C GLN A 137 4.53 3.95 -0.55
N ALA A 138 5.69 4.17 -1.17
CA ALA A 138 5.82 4.99 -2.37
C ALA A 138 5.06 4.39 -3.56
N ASN A 139 5.10 3.06 -3.73
CA ASN A 139 4.31 2.36 -4.75
C ASN A 139 2.81 2.57 -4.55
N ASN A 140 2.31 2.30 -3.34
CA ASN A 140 0.90 2.49 -3.02
C ASN A 140 0.47 3.95 -3.22
N GLU A 141 1.29 4.94 -2.85
CA GLU A 141 0.99 6.36 -3.11
C GLU A 141 0.85 6.63 -4.63
N CYS A 142 1.79 6.14 -5.43
CA CYS A 142 1.77 6.34 -6.88
C CYS A 142 0.57 5.65 -7.55
N GLU A 143 0.29 4.39 -7.21
CA GLU A 143 -0.86 3.62 -7.73
C GLU A 143 -2.18 4.28 -7.35
N GLN A 144 -2.36 4.62 -6.07
CA GLN A 144 -3.59 5.28 -5.61
C GLN A 144 -3.78 6.63 -6.31
N PHE A 145 -2.71 7.41 -6.47
CA PHE A 145 -2.83 8.71 -7.13
C PHE A 145 -3.10 8.58 -8.63
N LEU A 146 -2.47 7.64 -9.33
CA LEU A 146 -2.77 7.35 -10.74
C LEU A 146 -4.21 6.90 -10.94
N GLU A 147 -4.59 5.81 -10.27
CA GLU A 147 -5.87 5.13 -10.46
C GLU A 147 -7.05 5.90 -9.89
N LYS A 148 -6.86 6.55 -8.73
CA LYS A 148 -7.97 7.16 -7.96
C LYS A 148 -7.97 8.67 -8.01
N ALA A 149 -7.02 9.33 -8.68
CA ALA A 149 -7.05 10.78 -8.85
C ALA A 149 -6.72 11.21 -10.28
N ALA A 150 -5.55 10.85 -10.81
CA ALA A 150 -5.08 11.35 -12.09
C ALA A 150 -5.96 10.90 -13.26
N GLU A 151 -6.23 9.61 -13.39
CA GLU A 151 -7.09 9.12 -14.47
C GLU A 151 -8.54 9.61 -14.35
N PRO A 152 -9.22 9.50 -13.18
CA PRO A 152 -10.61 9.93 -13.07
C PRO A 152 -10.80 11.43 -13.32
N VAL A 153 -9.95 12.29 -12.72
CA VAL A 153 -10.08 13.75 -12.89
C VAL A 153 -9.78 14.16 -14.34
N ASN A 154 -8.81 13.53 -15.00
CA ASN A 154 -8.56 13.76 -16.42
C ASN A 154 -9.73 13.28 -17.30
N ALA A 155 -10.34 12.14 -16.96
CA ALA A 155 -11.51 11.65 -17.67
C ALA A 155 -12.70 12.62 -17.54
N PHE A 156 -12.96 13.14 -16.33
CA PHE A 156 -13.98 14.17 -16.11
C PHE A 156 -13.69 15.43 -16.93
N ASN A 157 -12.43 15.89 -16.94
CA ASN A 157 -12.04 17.05 -17.73
C ASN A 157 -12.29 16.84 -19.22
N MET A 158 -11.93 15.66 -19.75
CA MET A 158 -12.20 15.29 -21.14
C MET A 158 -13.69 15.28 -21.46
N MET A 159 -14.51 14.69 -20.59
CA MET A 159 -15.98 14.69 -20.75
C MET A 159 -16.56 16.10 -20.74
N ALA A 160 -15.97 17.02 -19.98
CA ALA A 160 -16.33 18.44 -19.98
C ALA A 160 -15.80 19.20 -21.21
N GLY A 161 -15.16 18.54 -22.18
CA GLY A 161 -14.55 19.14 -23.38
C GLY A 161 -13.15 19.72 -23.15
N GLY A 162 -12.47 19.32 -22.08
CA GLY A 162 -11.06 19.61 -21.82
C GLY A 162 -10.13 18.55 -22.42
N GLU A 163 -8.84 18.64 -22.10
CA GLU A 163 -7.81 17.70 -22.57
C GLU A 163 -7.63 16.54 -21.57
N TYR A 164 -7.46 15.32 -22.10
CA TYR A 164 -6.94 14.19 -21.33
C TYR A 164 -5.44 14.06 -21.62
N TYR A 165 -4.59 14.22 -20.61
CA TYR A 165 -3.13 14.21 -20.79
C TYR A 165 -2.57 12.78 -20.94
N SER A 166 -2.98 12.06 -21.98
CA SER A 166 -2.71 10.61 -22.16
C SER A 166 -1.23 10.27 -22.19
N ASP A 167 -0.40 11.11 -22.80
CA ASP A 167 1.02 10.79 -22.98
C ASP A 167 1.78 10.88 -21.65
N PHE A 168 1.44 11.86 -20.81
CA PHE A 168 1.98 11.96 -19.45
C PHE A 168 1.49 10.83 -18.55
N ILE A 169 0.20 10.48 -18.62
CA ILE A 169 -0.35 9.36 -17.84
C ILE A 169 0.30 8.03 -18.28
N ARG A 170 0.44 7.80 -19.59
CA ARG A 170 1.12 6.60 -20.12
C ARG A 170 2.59 6.56 -19.73
N LEU A 171 3.29 7.69 -19.77
CA LEU A 171 4.68 7.79 -19.31
C LEU A 171 4.78 7.46 -17.82
N ALA A 172 3.90 8.04 -16.99
CA ALA A 172 3.86 7.78 -15.56
C ALA A 172 3.63 6.28 -15.26
N TRP A 173 2.66 5.63 -15.93
CA TRP A 173 2.46 4.18 -15.78
C TRP A 173 3.68 3.36 -16.20
N LYS A 174 4.28 3.66 -17.36
CA LYS A 174 5.49 2.96 -17.80
C LYS A 174 6.65 3.13 -16.82
N THR A 175 6.85 4.33 -16.29
CA THR A 175 7.89 4.61 -15.29
C THR A 175 7.59 3.95 -13.96
N LEU A 176 6.34 3.92 -13.51
CA LEU A 176 5.94 3.20 -12.30
C LEU A 176 6.17 1.69 -12.46
N MET A 177 5.76 1.11 -13.58
CA MET A 177 5.95 -0.32 -13.86
C MET A 177 7.43 -0.73 -13.99
N GLN A 178 8.36 0.20 -14.22
CA GLN A 178 9.80 -0.09 -14.13
C GLN A 178 10.25 -0.38 -12.69
N ASN A 179 9.47 -0.01 -11.68
CA ASN A 179 9.69 -0.40 -10.29
C ASN A 179 8.97 -1.70 -9.91
N HIS A 180 8.12 -2.26 -10.79
CA HIS A 180 7.34 -3.47 -10.55
C HIS A 180 8.01 -4.82 -10.89
N PRO A 181 9.20 -4.92 -11.53
CA PRO A 181 9.93 -6.19 -11.54
C PRO A 181 10.07 -6.71 -10.11
N HIS A 182 9.96 -8.02 -9.93
CA HIS A 182 9.87 -8.62 -8.59
C HIS A 182 11.05 -8.19 -7.72
N ASP A 183 12.30 -8.32 -8.18
CA ASP A 183 13.48 -7.91 -7.40
C ASP A 183 13.53 -6.43 -7.00
N SER A 184 12.85 -5.58 -7.78
CA SER A 184 12.68 -4.17 -7.47
C SER A 184 11.64 -4.00 -6.37
N ILE A 185 10.36 -4.30 -6.63
CA ILE A 185 9.28 -4.00 -5.67
C ILE A 185 9.35 -4.87 -4.41
N CYS A 186 9.87 -6.09 -4.50
CA CYS A 186 10.15 -6.95 -3.34
C CYS A 186 11.23 -6.35 -2.44
N GLY A 187 12.00 -5.37 -2.90
CA GLY A 187 13.03 -4.72 -2.09
C GLY A 187 14.23 -5.63 -1.84
N CYS A 188 14.49 -6.58 -2.74
CA CYS A 188 15.48 -7.65 -2.58
C CYS A 188 16.60 -7.51 -3.63
N SER A 189 17.30 -6.38 -3.55
CA SER A 189 18.32 -5.93 -4.50
C SER A 189 19.30 -5.01 -3.79
N ILE A 190 20.45 -4.75 -4.40
CA ILE A 190 21.43 -3.84 -3.83
C ILE A 190 20.87 -2.41 -3.68
N ASP A 191 21.41 -1.66 -2.72
CA ASP A 191 20.96 -0.29 -2.41
C ASP A 191 20.86 0.64 -3.62
N ARG A 192 21.75 0.49 -4.61
CA ARG A 192 21.75 1.35 -5.80
C ARG A 192 20.45 1.21 -6.60
N VAL A 193 19.93 -0.01 -6.75
CA VAL A 193 18.68 -0.28 -7.47
C VAL A 193 17.53 0.47 -6.80
N HIS A 194 17.45 0.38 -5.47
CA HIS A 194 16.36 1.00 -4.71
C HIS A 194 16.43 2.53 -4.70
N LYS A 195 17.63 3.12 -4.70
CA LYS A 195 17.81 4.57 -4.90
C LYS A 195 17.30 5.03 -6.27
N ASP A 196 17.55 4.24 -7.31
CA ASP A 196 17.03 4.55 -8.66
C ASP A 196 15.49 4.38 -8.70
N MET A 197 14.91 3.45 -7.94
CA MET A 197 13.45 3.33 -7.79
C MET A 197 12.81 4.56 -7.14
N GLU A 198 13.40 5.11 -6.08
CA GLU A 198 12.91 6.32 -5.41
C GLU A 198 12.83 7.52 -6.36
N ALA A 199 13.81 7.66 -7.25
CA ALA A 199 13.80 8.69 -8.29
C ALA A 199 12.63 8.49 -9.27
N ARG A 200 12.35 7.24 -9.68
CA ARG A 200 11.19 6.93 -10.55
C ARG A 200 9.86 7.23 -9.85
N PHE A 201 9.69 6.85 -8.57
CA PHE A 201 8.49 7.20 -7.81
C PHE A 201 8.28 8.72 -7.73
N SER A 202 9.36 9.47 -7.47
CA SER A 202 9.30 10.94 -7.43
C SER A 202 8.85 11.54 -8.76
N GLN A 203 9.38 11.04 -9.88
CA GLN A 203 8.96 11.47 -11.23
C GLN A 203 7.49 11.18 -11.51
N VAL A 204 7.02 9.97 -11.18
CA VAL A 204 5.61 9.57 -11.33
C VAL A 204 4.71 10.52 -10.55
N LYS A 205 5.03 10.78 -9.27
CA LYS A 205 4.27 11.70 -8.43
C LYS A 205 4.22 13.12 -9.00
N GLU A 206 5.35 13.67 -9.43
CA GLU A 206 5.41 15.03 -10.00
C GLU A 206 4.53 15.17 -11.26
N TRP A 207 4.67 14.25 -12.21
CA TRP A 207 3.93 14.30 -13.47
C TRP A 207 2.44 14.14 -13.24
N THR A 208 2.05 13.16 -12.43
CA THR A 208 0.65 12.86 -12.14
C THR A 208 0.00 14.02 -11.39
N GLU A 209 0.63 14.56 -10.34
CA GLU A 209 0.12 15.74 -9.64
C GLU A 209 -0.08 16.92 -10.59
N ARG A 210 0.87 17.15 -11.51
CA ARG A 210 0.81 18.27 -12.45
C ARG A 210 -0.36 18.14 -13.41
N VAL A 211 -0.57 16.98 -14.03
CA VAL A 211 -1.67 16.77 -14.98
C VAL A 211 -3.02 16.73 -14.28
N THR A 212 -3.11 16.15 -13.08
CA THR A 212 -4.33 16.16 -12.25
C THR A 212 -4.71 17.58 -11.87
N LYS A 213 -3.77 18.38 -11.37
CA LYS A 213 -4.02 19.77 -11.00
C LYS A 213 -4.46 20.59 -12.22
N LYS A 214 -3.81 20.41 -13.39
CA LYS A 214 -4.20 21.10 -14.63
C LYS A 214 -5.61 20.73 -15.10
N ALA A 215 -5.96 19.45 -15.07
CA ALA A 215 -7.30 18.97 -15.39
C ALA A 215 -8.36 19.49 -14.40
N ALA A 216 -8.06 19.46 -13.09
CA ALA A 216 -8.93 20.02 -12.06
C ALA A 216 -9.15 21.53 -12.27
N TRP A 217 -8.11 22.30 -12.59
CA TRP A 217 -8.25 23.72 -12.90
C TRP A 217 -9.19 23.97 -14.09
N GLN A 218 -8.99 23.25 -15.19
CA GLN A 218 -9.86 23.35 -16.38
C GLN A 218 -11.32 22.97 -16.08
N LEU A 219 -11.54 22.00 -15.19
CA LEU A 219 -12.87 21.67 -14.70
C LEU A 219 -13.48 22.80 -13.90
N THR A 220 -12.73 23.38 -12.95
CA THR A 220 -13.24 24.47 -12.12
C THR A 220 -13.62 25.73 -12.92
N GLU A 221 -12.98 25.99 -14.07
CA GLU A 221 -13.36 27.09 -14.97
C GLU A 221 -14.73 26.89 -15.64
N LYS A 222 -15.24 25.65 -15.68
CA LYS A 222 -16.51 25.28 -16.30
C LYS A 222 -17.63 25.08 -15.26
N ILE A 223 -17.30 25.11 -13.98
CA ILE A 223 -18.27 24.95 -12.89
C ILE A 223 -18.78 26.34 -12.52
N ASP A 224 -20.10 26.52 -12.59
CA ASP A 224 -20.72 27.75 -12.11
C ASP A 224 -20.54 27.84 -10.60
N THR A 225 -19.90 28.93 -10.15
CA THR A 225 -19.58 29.16 -8.75
C THR A 225 -19.94 30.58 -8.36
N GLU A 226 -20.56 30.74 -7.20
CA GLU A 226 -20.82 32.05 -6.63
C GLU A 226 -19.58 32.52 -5.85
N GLY A 227 -18.96 33.60 -6.31
CA GLY A 227 -17.82 34.21 -5.63
C GLY A 227 -16.63 33.25 -5.43
N LYS A 228 -15.92 33.38 -4.31
CA LYS A 228 -14.80 32.49 -3.99
C LYS A 228 -15.34 31.15 -3.48
N SER A 229 -15.04 30.07 -4.19
CA SER A 229 -15.55 28.74 -3.84
C SER A 229 -14.43 27.70 -3.76
N ILE A 230 -14.66 26.68 -2.95
CA ILE A 230 -13.87 25.45 -2.88
C ILE A 230 -14.63 24.39 -3.67
N VAL A 231 -13.98 23.74 -4.63
CA VAL A 231 -14.58 22.63 -5.39
C VAL A 231 -13.91 21.34 -4.95
N VAL A 232 -14.71 20.41 -4.45
CA VAL A 232 -14.25 19.10 -3.99
C VAL A 232 -14.71 18.05 -4.99
N PHE A 233 -13.77 17.36 -5.62
CA PHE A 233 -14.05 16.23 -6.51
C PHE A 233 -13.97 14.93 -5.73
N ASN A 234 -14.94 14.05 -5.93
CA ASN A 234 -14.92 12.67 -5.46
C ASN A 234 -14.77 11.72 -6.65
N PRO A 235 -13.55 11.22 -6.90
CA PRO A 235 -13.25 10.32 -8.01
C PRO A 235 -13.66 8.86 -7.75
N LEU A 236 -14.27 8.55 -6.60
CA LEU A 236 -14.69 7.20 -6.23
C LEU A 236 -16.14 6.95 -6.64
N ASN A 237 -16.51 5.68 -6.79
CA ASN A 237 -17.83 5.23 -7.25
C ASN A 237 -18.91 5.17 -6.14
N PHE A 238 -18.70 5.85 -5.01
CA PHE A 238 -19.66 5.94 -3.91
C PHE A 238 -19.67 7.34 -3.30
N VAL A 239 -20.81 7.74 -2.74
CA VAL A 239 -20.96 9.02 -2.02
C VAL A 239 -20.08 8.98 -0.77
N ARG A 240 -19.37 10.08 -0.49
CA ARG A 240 -18.47 10.15 0.67
C ARG A 240 -18.53 11.51 1.36
N SER A 241 -18.45 11.47 2.68
CA SER A 241 -18.12 12.63 3.52
C SER A 241 -16.70 12.45 4.05
N GLU A 242 -15.88 13.48 4.01
CA GLU A 242 -14.50 13.40 4.50
C GLU A 242 -14.02 14.76 5.02
N VAL A 243 -13.13 14.73 6.02
CA VAL A 243 -12.45 15.94 6.50
C VAL A 243 -11.21 16.18 5.65
N LEU A 244 -11.14 17.35 5.01
CA LEU A 244 -10.09 17.70 4.05
C LEU A 244 -9.23 18.84 4.58
N ASP A 245 -7.91 18.73 4.38
CA ASP A 245 -7.00 19.87 4.47
C ASP A 245 -7.18 20.74 3.21
N VAL A 246 -7.47 22.03 3.40
CA VAL A 246 -7.72 23.00 2.33
C VAL A 246 -6.86 24.24 2.54
N ASP A 247 -6.21 24.68 1.46
CA ASP A 247 -5.48 25.94 1.42
C ASP A 247 -6.30 27.02 0.70
N LEU A 248 -6.60 28.12 1.41
CA LEU A 248 -7.38 29.24 0.90
C LEU A 248 -6.53 30.51 0.83
N PHE A 249 -6.47 31.13 -0.34
CA PHE A 249 -5.60 32.29 -0.60
C PHE A 249 -6.41 33.52 -1.01
N TYR A 250 -6.27 34.65 -0.29
CA TYR A 250 -6.80 35.96 -0.71
C TYR A 250 -5.66 36.87 -1.15
N GLN A 251 -5.71 37.36 -2.39
CA GLN A 251 -4.71 38.27 -2.93
C GLN A 251 -4.86 39.65 -2.28
N LEU A 252 -3.82 40.11 -1.61
CA LEU A 252 -3.83 41.33 -0.79
C LEU A 252 -3.36 42.57 -1.54
N ASN A 253 -2.89 42.47 -2.77
CA ASN A 253 -2.40 43.61 -3.54
C ASN A 253 -2.44 43.28 -5.04
N ASP A 254 -2.11 44.24 -5.90
CA ASP A 254 -1.95 43.94 -7.33
C ASP A 254 -0.65 43.18 -7.58
N LYS A 255 -0.66 42.37 -8.65
CA LYS A 255 0.49 41.58 -9.06
C LYS A 255 1.59 42.53 -9.54
N THR A 256 2.83 42.34 -9.09
CA THR A 256 3.97 43.16 -9.54
C THR A 256 5.07 42.30 -10.15
N ARG A 257 5.91 42.93 -10.99
CA ARG A 257 7.22 42.38 -11.36
C ARG A 257 8.23 42.87 -10.32
N GLY A 258 8.68 42.00 -9.43
CA GLY A 258 9.56 42.35 -8.31
C GLY A 258 8.87 42.27 -6.95
N MET A 259 9.37 43.00 -5.94
CA MET A 259 8.82 42.95 -4.58
C MET A 259 7.36 43.43 -4.56
N PRO A 260 6.41 42.65 -4.03
CA PRO A 260 5.03 43.10 -3.91
C PRO A 260 4.86 44.33 -3.01
N LEU A 261 3.83 45.13 -3.26
CA LEU A 261 3.44 46.26 -2.40
C LEU A 261 2.90 45.78 -1.03
N PRO A 262 2.92 46.58 0.03
CA PRO A 262 2.28 46.22 1.30
C PRO A 262 0.81 45.75 1.10
N PRO A 263 0.27 44.89 1.98
CA PRO A 263 -1.13 44.46 1.91
C PRO A 263 -2.11 45.64 1.87
N ASP A 264 -3.08 45.59 0.96
CA ASP A 264 -4.25 46.45 0.92
C ASP A 264 -5.25 45.98 1.98
N PRO A 265 -5.51 46.77 3.05
CA PRO A 265 -6.44 46.39 4.11
C PRO A 265 -7.85 46.11 3.60
N ALA A 266 -8.28 46.71 2.48
CA ALA A 266 -9.61 46.49 1.91
C ALA A 266 -9.77 45.10 1.28
N ARG A 267 -8.66 44.42 0.95
CA ARG A 267 -8.65 43.05 0.40
C ARG A 267 -8.36 41.98 1.46
N ASP A 268 -8.04 42.41 2.68
CA ASP A 268 -7.56 41.53 3.75
C ASP A 268 -8.71 40.92 4.55
N VAL A 269 -9.17 39.75 4.10
CA VAL A 269 -10.23 38.99 4.77
C VAL A 269 -9.73 38.49 6.13
N GLN A 270 -10.39 38.93 7.21
CA GLN A 270 -10.06 38.54 8.58
C GLN A 270 -10.89 37.36 9.10
N ALA A 271 -12.10 37.17 8.57
CA ALA A 271 -12.98 36.05 8.90
C ALA A 271 -13.89 35.72 7.73
N PHE A 272 -14.41 34.49 7.73
CA PHE A 272 -15.36 34.00 6.72
C PHE A 272 -16.18 32.85 7.29
N ARG A 273 -17.29 32.54 6.62
CA ARG A 273 -18.04 31.30 6.77
C ARG A 273 -17.97 30.51 5.47
N ILE A 274 -18.17 29.20 5.54
CA ILE A 274 -18.23 28.31 4.38
C ILE A 274 -19.64 27.73 4.31
N VAL A 275 -20.28 27.79 3.15
CA VAL A 275 -21.61 27.20 2.93
C VAL A 275 -21.62 26.18 1.80
N ASP A 276 -22.48 25.19 1.91
CA ASP A 276 -22.76 24.25 0.82
C ASP A 276 -23.74 24.87 -0.22
N PRO A 277 -24.05 24.16 -1.33
CA PRO A 277 -24.97 24.66 -2.36
C PRO A 277 -26.40 24.90 -1.85
N GLU A 278 -26.79 24.27 -0.75
CA GLU A 278 -28.08 24.46 -0.09
C GLU A 278 -28.08 25.64 0.90
N GLY A 279 -26.95 26.34 1.03
CA GLY A 279 -26.77 27.49 1.92
C GLY A 279 -26.55 27.11 3.39
N ARG A 280 -26.36 25.82 3.70
CA ARG A 280 -26.06 25.34 5.05
C ARG A 280 -24.60 25.65 5.38
N GLU A 281 -24.38 26.12 6.60
CA GLU A 281 -23.04 26.45 7.07
C GLU A 281 -22.24 25.18 7.40
N MET A 282 -21.05 25.06 6.83
CA MET A 282 -20.18 23.90 6.99
C MET A 282 -19.22 24.08 8.16
N PRO A 283 -19.04 23.09 9.04
CA PRO A 283 -18.04 23.15 10.09
C PRO A 283 -16.63 23.09 9.51
N PHE A 284 -15.74 23.93 10.04
CA PHE A 284 -14.33 23.95 9.67
C PHE A 284 -13.44 24.40 10.84
N CYS A 285 -12.13 24.24 10.69
CA CYS A 285 -11.12 24.72 11.63
C CYS A 285 -10.00 25.41 10.89
N VAL A 286 -9.62 26.62 11.31
CA VAL A 286 -8.40 27.28 10.81
C VAL A 286 -7.21 26.74 11.59
N LEU A 287 -6.28 26.06 10.90
CA LEU A 287 -5.05 25.52 11.47
C LEU A 287 -3.93 26.55 11.48
N ASP A 288 -3.83 27.36 10.42
CA ASP A 288 -2.83 28.40 10.27
C ASP A 288 -3.39 29.59 9.49
N ASN A 289 -2.91 30.78 9.80
CA ASN A 289 -3.24 32.04 9.13
C ASN A 289 -1.99 32.91 9.06
N LYS A 290 -1.48 33.11 7.85
CA LYS A 290 -0.28 33.93 7.60
C LYS A 290 -0.45 34.81 6.37
N VAL A 291 0.40 35.84 6.30
CA VAL A 291 0.62 36.58 5.05
C VAL A 291 1.92 36.08 4.45
N GLU A 292 1.87 35.67 3.18
CA GLU A 292 3.05 35.23 2.44
C GLU A 292 3.11 35.86 1.04
N ILE A 293 4.32 35.92 0.48
CA ILE A 293 4.52 36.31 -0.92
C ILE A 293 4.50 35.04 -1.75
N ARG A 294 3.71 35.04 -2.83
CA ARG A 294 3.68 33.92 -3.79
C ARG A 294 3.95 34.40 -5.19
N ASP A 295 4.72 33.59 -5.91
CA ASP A 295 4.90 33.73 -7.34
C ASP A 295 3.66 33.20 -8.08
N ILE A 296 3.27 33.95 -9.09
CA ILE A 296 2.16 33.67 -9.99
C ILE A 296 2.78 33.49 -11.37
N THR A 297 2.79 32.25 -11.83
CA THR A 297 3.33 31.88 -13.12
C THR A 297 2.21 31.76 -14.14
N HIS A 298 2.49 32.14 -15.39
CA HIS A 298 1.57 31.99 -16.51
C HIS A 298 2.35 31.48 -17.72
N PRO A 299 1.77 30.64 -18.59
CA PRO A 299 2.52 30.01 -19.69
C PRO A 299 3.15 30.98 -20.70
N VAL A 300 2.60 32.18 -20.84
CA VAL A 300 3.02 33.17 -21.86
C VAL A 300 3.47 34.52 -21.30
N THR A 301 3.56 34.68 -19.98
CA THR A 301 4.06 35.93 -19.37
C THR A 301 5.11 35.64 -18.31
N LEU A 302 6.03 36.59 -18.11
CA LEU A 302 7.01 36.51 -17.03
C LEU A 302 6.32 36.34 -15.66
N PRO A 303 6.94 35.59 -14.72
CA PRO A 303 6.42 35.45 -13.37
C PRO A 303 6.18 36.81 -12.71
N MET A 304 5.07 36.91 -11.98
CA MET A 304 4.74 38.05 -11.14
C MET A 304 4.61 37.59 -9.69
N ALA A 305 4.66 38.51 -8.74
CA ALA A 305 4.46 38.18 -7.33
C ALA A 305 3.32 39.03 -6.74
N ALA A 306 2.66 38.49 -5.73
CA ALA A 306 1.68 39.20 -4.91
C ALA A 306 1.75 38.71 -3.46
N ARG A 307 1.22 39.51 -2.53
CA ARG A 307 1.01 39.06 -1.15
C ARG A 307 -0.33 38.36 -1.05
N PHE A 308 -0.37 37.27 -0.32
CA PHE A 308 -1.58 36.49 -0.07
C PHE A 308 -1.79 36.30 1.43
N ARG A 309 -3.02 36.48 1.86
CA ARG A 309 -3.53 35.92 3.11
C ARG A 309 -3.79 34.44 2.85
N HIS A 310 -3.04 33.57 3.51
CA HIS A 310 -3.14 32.12 3.41
C HIS A 310 -3.76 31.57 4.68
N PHE A 311 -4.93 30.97 4.54
CA PHE A 311 -5.55 30.14 5.56
C PHE A 311 -5.33 28.67 5.20
N ARG A 312 -4.72 27.90 6.11
CA ARG A 312 -4.79 26.44 6.06
C ARG A 312 -5.89 25.99 7.00
N LEU A 313 -6.85 25.22 6.49
CA LEU A 313 -8.03 24.82 7.26
C LEU A 313 -8.38 23.34 7.07
N LYS A 314 -9.04 22.75 8.08
CA LYS A 314 -9.76 21.48 7.93
C LYS A 314 -11.24 21.78 7.64
N LEU A 315 -11.79 21.21 6.59
CA LEU A 315 -13.20 21.35 6.19
C LEU A 315 -13.85 19.98 6.14
N LEU A 316 -15.03 19.82 6.75
CA LEU A 316 -15.85 18.64 6.52
C LEU A 316 -16.61 18.81 5.20
N ALA A 317 -16.19 18.09 4.16
CA ALA A 317 -16.91 18.03 2.89
C ALA A 317 -17.96 16.91 2.96
N GLU A 318 -19.21 17.27 3.24
CA GLU A 318 -20.28 16.28 3.39
C GLU A 318 -20.89 15.86 2.05
N ASN A 319 -21.22 14.57 1.95
CA ASN A 319 -22.05 13.98 0.90
C ASN A 319 -21.60 14.40 -0.51
N VAL A 320 -20.31 14.29 -0.79
CA VAL A 320 -19.78 14.54 -2.13
C VAL A 320 -20.19 13.36 -3.03
N PRO A 321 -20.90 13.61 -4.14
CA PRO A 321 -21.48 12.54 -4.96
C PRO A 321 -20.41 11.63 -5.57
N ALA A 322 -20.77 10.37 -5.81
CA ALA A 322 -19.92 9.41 -6.51
C ALA A 322 -19.55 9.95 -7.91
N LEU A 323 -18.28 9.80 -8.32
CA LEU A 323 -17.75 10.25 -9.62
C LEU A 323 -18.16 11.69 -9.97
N GLY A 324 -18.20 12.56 -8.97
CA GLY A 324 -18.77 13.89 -9.09
C GLY A 324 -18.01 14.92 -8.26
N TYR A 325 -18.65 16.07 -8.05
CA TYR A 325 -18.09 17.15 -7.24
C TYR A 325 -19.16 17.83 -6.39
N ARG A 326 -18.71 18.59 -5.40
CA ARG A 326 -19.54 19.53 -4.63
C ARG A 326 -18.79 20.85 -4.49
N THR A 327 -19.52 21.95 -4.53
CA THR A 327 -18.98 23.30 -4.35
C THR A 327 -19.31 23.80 -2.95
N PHE A 328 -18.38 24.56 -2.36
CA PHE A 328 -18.54 25.18 -1.05
C PHE A 328 -18.14 26.65 -1.16
N THR A 329 -19.10 27.56 -1.00
CA THR A 329 -18.87 28.99 -1.16
C THR A 329 -18.27 29.57 0.10
N VAL A 330 -17.19 30.34 -0.05
CA VAL A 330 -16.53 31.05 1.05
C VAL A 330 -17.01 32.49 1.06
N VAL A 331 -17.73 32.84 2.12
CA VAL A 331 -18.36 34.16 2.29
C VAL A 331 -17.60 34.94 3.37
N PRO A 332 -16.87 36.03 3.02
CA PRO A 332 -16.22 36.90 4.00
C PRO A 332 -17.21 37.43 5.05
N GLN A 333 -16.73 37.62 6.27
CA GLN A 333 -17.49 38.11 7.42
C GLN A 333 -16.61 39.02 8.28
N ASP A 334 -17.24 39.84 9.13
CA ASP A 334 -16.52 40.67 10.12
C ASP A 334 -16.04 39.86 11.33
N ARG A 335 -16.63 38.69 11.57
CA ARG A 335 -16.34 37.83 12.72
C ARG A 335 -16.36 36.36 12.33
N TRP A 336 -15.56 35.57 13.02
CA TRP A 336 -15.58 34.11 12.87
C TRP A 336 -16.93 33.55 13.29
N PRO A 337 -17.42 32.53 12.57
CA PRO A 337 -18.59 31.80 13.01
C PRO A 337 -18.33 31.13 14.35
N VAL A 338 -19.33 31.17 15.22
CA VAL A 338 -19.28 30.50 16.51
C VAL A 338 -19.94 29.15 16.34
N PHE A 339 -19.12 28.12 16.23
CA PHE A 339 -19.57 26.74 16.22
C PHE A 339 -19.91 26.29 17.65
N ASP A 340 -21.08 25.66 17.83
CA ASP A 340 -21.55 25.10 19.09
C ASP A 340 -20.49 24.20 19.77
N THR A 341 -20.12 24.49 21.01
CA THR A 341 -19.13 23.68 21.74
C THR A 341 -19.65 22.28 22.11
N SER A 342 -20.93 21.98 21.86
CA SER A 342 -21.48 20.62 21.91
C SER A 342 -20.91 19.69 20.83
N PHE A 343 -20.29 20.25 19.78
CA PHE A 343 -19.74 19.51 18.64
C PHE A 343 -18.83 18.35 19.04
N VAL A 344 -18.89 17.32 18.20
CA VAL A 344 -18.07 16.12 18.26
C VAL A 344 -17.35 16.03 16.90
N PRO A 345 -16.01 16.06 16.87
CA PRO A 345 -15.15 15.48 17.89
C PRO A 345 -14.74 16.41 19.04
N LYS A 346 -14.68 15.85 20.25
CA LYS A 346 -14.28 16.61 21.44
C LYS A 346 -13.47 15.79 22.42
N PHE A 347 -12.81 16.54 23.29
CA PHE A 347 -12.12 16.01 24.44
C PHE A 347 -13.07 15.55 25.54
N TYR A 348 -12.69 14.46 26.19
CA TYR A 348 -13.36 13.96 27.38
C TYR A 348 -12.33 13.50 28.42
N LYS A 349 -12.50 13.90 29.68
CA LYS A 349 -11.70 13.42 30.83
C LYS A 349 -10.16 13.54 30.75
N LYS A 350 -9.61 14.56 30.09
CA LYS A 350 -8.16 14.85 30.04
C LYS A 350 -7.30 13.99 29.11
N ASN A 351 -7.75 12.78 28.76
CA ASN A 351 -6.97 11.78 28.03
C ASN A 351 -7.81 10.96 27.04
N ALA A 352 -8.96 11.47 26.62
CA ALA A 352 -9.81 10.82 25.63
C ALA A 352 -10.38 11.80 24.61
N ILE A 353 -10.64 11.29 23.41
CA ILE A 353 -11.31 11.98 22.31
C ILE A 353 -12.49 11.12 21.84
N THR A 354 -13.60 11.75 21.46
CA THR A 354 -14.78 11.06 20.91
C THR A 354 -15.46 11.90 19.86
N ASN A 355 -16.02 11.24 18.84
CA ASN A 355 -16.88 11.87 17.85
C ASN A 355 -18.37 11.45 17.97
N GLY A 356 -18.75 10.79 19.07
CA GLY A 356 -20.11 10.25 19.27
C GLY A 356 -20.36 8.87 18.65
N LEU A 357 -19.51 8.41 17.73
CA LEU A 357 -19.55 7.06 17.16
C LEU A 357 -18.44 6.18 17.74
N VAL A 358 -17.26 6.75 17.94
CA VAL A 358 -16.11 6.08 18.54
C VAL A 358 -15.49 6.92 19.65
N THR A 359 -14.77 6.27 20.55
CA THR A 359 -13.93 6.90 21.56
C THR A 359 -12.53 6.33 21.50
N VAL A 360 -11.52 7.19 21.57
CA VAL A 360 -10.13 6.79 21.80
C VAL A 360 -9.72 7.34 23.17
N LYS A 361 -9.29 6.46 24.07
CA LYS A 361 -8.91 6.82 25.43
C LYS A 361 -7.53 6.26 25.76
N LEU A 362 -6.65 7.10 26.26
CA LEU A 362 -5.41 6.68 26.90
C LEU A 362 -5.69 6.36 28.38
N ASP A 363 -5.35 5.17 28.85
CA ASP A 363 -5.30 4.83 30.27
C ASP A 363 -3.91 4.33 30.65
N LYS A 364 -3.23 5.07 31.54
CA LYS A 364 -1.82 4.87 31.88
C LYS A 364 -0.94 4.87 30.61
N ASN A 365 -0.57 3.70 30.10
CA ASN A 365 0.29 3.49 28.93
C ASN A 365 -0.42 2.76 27.78
N SER A 366 -1.72 2.51 27.90
CA SER A 366 -2.52 1.77 26.92
C SER A 366 -3.56 2.66 26.27
N VAL A 367 -3.76 2.49 24.97
CA VAL A 367 -4.82 3.18 24.23
C VAL A 367 -5.96 2.19 23.99
N HIS A 368 -7.18 2.64 24.23
CA HIS A 368 -8.41 1.89 24.06
C HIS A 368 -9.25 2.56 22.98
N ILE A 369 -9.68 1.79 21.98
CA ILE A 369 -10.62 2.24 20.96
C ILE A 369 -11.96 1.56 21.23
N LYS A 370 -12.99 2.36 21.46
CA LYS A 370 -14.35 1.87 21.70
C LYS A 370 -15.30 2.31 20.60
N ASP A 371 -15.98 1.35 20.01
CA ASP A 371 -17.18 1.58 19.21
C ASP A 371 -18.37 1.84 20.15
N LEU A 372 -19.01 3.00 20.01
CA LEU A 372 -20.15 3.40 20.84
C LEU A 372 -21.48 2.86 20.32
N THR A 373 -21.54 2.43 19.05
CA THR A 373 -22.72 1.84 18.44
C THR A 373 -22.89 0.38 18.85
N LEU A 374 -21.81 -0.40 18.82
CA LEU A 374 -21.79 -1.81 19.22
C LEU A 374 -21.38 -2.01 20.68
N GLY A 375 -20.76 -1.01 21.30
CA GLY A 375 -20.23 -1.09 22.67
C GLY A 375 -18.91 -1.87 22.78
N LYS A 376 -18.38 -2.40 21.67
CA LYS A 376 -17.13 -3.16 21.59
C LYS A 376 -15.91 -2.28 21.85
N THR A 377 -14.92 -2.82 22.57
CA THR A 377 -13.68 -2.12 22.90
C THR A 377 -12.49 -2.97 22.49
N ILE A 378 -11.53 -2.35 21.81
CA ILE A 378 -10.20 -2.89 21.53
C ILE A 378 -9.25 -2.30 22.57
N ASP A 379 -8.78 -3.14 23.49
CA ASP A 379 -7.79 -2.76 24.48
C ASP A 379 -6.38 -2.85 23.89
N ASN A 380 -5.45 -1.99 24.35
CA ASN A 380 -4.09 -1.90 23.78
C ASN A 380 -4.09 -1.68 22.26
N ALA A 381 -5.10 -0.98 21.74
CA ALA A 381 -5.26 -0.70 20.32
C ALA A 381 -4.08 0.12 19.80
N GLY A 382 -3.34 -0.45 18.84
CA GLY A 382 -2.17 0.22 18.28
C GLY A 382 -0.91 0.10 19.13
N MET A 383 -0.86 -0.85 20.08
CA MET A 383 0.36 -1.16 20.82
C MET A 383 1.49 -1.52 19.85
N ILE A 384 2.68 -0.97 20.07
CA ILE A 384 3.85 -1.29 19.26
C ILE A 384 4.57 -2.48 19.88
N GLU A 385 4.89 -3.46 19.05
CA GLU A 385 5.70 -4.62 19.36
C GLU A 385 7.00 -4.54 18.55
N GLU A 386 8.12 -4.92 19.18
CA GLU A 386 9.43 -4.98 18.56
C GLU A 386 10.12 -6.31 18.87
N SER A 387 10.56 -7.01 17.81
CA SER A 387 11.13 -8.36 17.88
C SER A 387 12.44 -8.46 17.08
N GLY A 388 13.31 -9.40 17.42
CA GLY A 388 14.54 -9.65 16.65
C GLY A 388 14.28 -10.18 15.23
N CYS A 389 15.23 -9.95 14.31
CA CYS A 389 15.22 -10.52 12.97
C CYS A 389 16.65 -10.63 12.43
N HIS A 390 17.17 -11.85 12.29
CA HIS A 390 18.51 -12.08 11.70
C HIS A 390 18.46 -12.57 10.23
N GLY A 391 17.27 -12.54 9.63
CA GLY A 391 17.08 -12.89 8.21
C GLY A 391 17.59 -11.83 7.24
N ASP A 392 17.22 -11.98 5.97
CA ASP A 392 17.67 -11.17 4.83
C ASP A 392 16.49 -10.45 4.14
N GLU A 393 16.70 -9.86 2.97
CA GLU A 393 15.63 -9.16 2.25
C GLU A 393 14.47 -10.10 1.83
N TYR A 394 14.70 -11.40 1.73
CA TYR A 394 13.70 -12.39 1.34
C TYR A 394 13.00 -13.05 2.54
N ARG A 395 13.70 -13.15 3.68
CA ARG A 395 13.26 -13.97 4.83
C ARG A 395 13.25 -13.14 6.10
N TYR A 396 12.13 -13.19 6.81
CA TYR A 396 12.12 -12.89 8.25
C TYR A 396 12.50 -14.16 9.01
N VAL A 397 13.48 -14.07 9.91
CA VAL A 397 13.90 -15.18 10.77
C VAL A 397 14.13 -14.62 12.17
N ALA A 398 13.34 -15.09 13.14
CA ALA A 398 13.53 -14.76 14.55
C ALA A 398 14.79 -15.46 15.10
N PRO A 399 15.52 -14.86 16.05
CA PRO A 399 16.65 -15.52 16.70
C PRO A 399 16.18 -16.72 17.55
N ALA A 400 17.11 -17.64 17.85
CA ALA A 400 16.80 -18.79 18.71
C ALA A 400 16.28 -18.36 20.09
N ASP A 401 16.95 -17.38 20.71
CA ASP A 401 16.55 -16.76 21.98
C ASP A 401 16.11 -15.32 21.74
N ASP A 402 14.83 -15.13 21.39
CA ASP A 402 14.24 -13.80 21.19
C ASP A 402 13.65 -13.21 22.47
N THR A 403 13.74 -11.88 22.60
CA THR A 403 13.02 -11.10 23.62
C THR A 403 12.23 -10.00 22.91
N VAL A 404 10.91 -10.06 23.06
CA VAL A 404 9.98 -9.09 22.48
C VAL A 404 9.81 -7.90 23.42
N TYR A 405 9.92 -6.70 22.86
CA TYR A 405 9.71 -5.43 23.55
C TYR A 405 8.38 -4.83 23.11
N THR A 406 7.69 -4.14 24.02
CA THR A 406 6.41 -3.47 23.69
C THR A 406 6.43 -2.00 24.12
N SER A 407 5.52 -1.20 23.55
CA SER A 407 5.33 0.19 23.97
C SER A 407 4.71 0.33 25.37
N LEU A 408 4.23 -0.76 25.97
CA LEU A 408 3.68 -0.73 27.31
C LEU A 408 4.80 -0.47 28.33
N GLY A 409 4.66 0.61 29.09
CA GLY A 409 5.68 1.01 30.08
C GLY A 409 6.73 1.99 29.56
N SER A 410 6.74 2.31 28.25
CA SER A 410 7.73 3.21 27.64
C SER A 410 7.17 4.59 27.25
N MET A 411 5.93 4.91 27.65
CA MET A 411 5.32 6.21 27.36
C MET A 411 6.08 7.35 28.04
N LYS A 412 6.38 8.40 27.28
CA LYS A 412 7.01 9.64 27.76
C LYS A 412 6.02 10.76 27.98
N SER A 413 5.10 10.94 27.03
CA SER A 413 4.13 12.03 27.05
C SER A 413 2.93 11.72 26.17
N PHE A 414 1.85 12.49 26.38
CA PHE A 414 0.74 12.53 25.45
C PHE A 414 0.23 13.97 25.34
N ALA A 415 -0.43 14.27 24.22
CA ALA A 415 -1.07 15.54 23.98
C ALA A 415 -2.38 15.31 23.23
N VAL A 416 -3.36 16.19 23.44
CA VAL A 416 -4.52 16.31 22.55
C VAL A 416 -4.35 17.56 21.70
N ARG A 417 -4.52 17.41 20.39
CA ARG A 417 -4.33 18.44 19.36
C ARG A 417 -5.53 18.46 18.41
N ASP A 418 -5.54 19.47 17.55
CA ASP A 418 -6.51 19.66 16.46
C ASP A 418 -7.98 19.64 16.91
N GLN A 419 -8.26 19.96 18.18
CA GLN A 419 -9.61 19.98 18.70
C GLN A 419 -10.43 21.04 17.98
N SER A 420 -11.41 20.57 17.22
CA SER A 420 -12.26 21.40 16.39
C SER A 420 -13.60 20.73 16.14
N PRO A 421 -14.58 21.43 15.54
CA PRO A 421 -15.83 20.81 15.14
C PRO A 421 -15.69 19.65 14.14
N VAL A 422 -14.54 19.52 13.47
CA VAL A 422 -14.34 18.54 12.38
C VAL A 422 -13.38 17.41 12.73
N SER A 423 -12.42 17.62 13.64
CA SER A 423 -11.44 16.61 14.03
C SER A 423 -11.01 16.77 15.48
N ALA A 424 -10.47 15.71 16.08
CA ALA A 424 -9.61 15.79 17.26
C ALA A 424 -8.57 14.67 17.22
N SER A 425 -7.37 14.94 17.74
CA SER A 425 -6.26 13.98 17.71
C SER A 425 -5.65 13.78 19.09
N LEU A 426 -5.38 12.53 19.46
CA LEU A 426 -4.61 12.11 20.62
C LEU A 426 -3.24 11.63 20.13
N ILE A 427 -2.19 12.30 20.59
CA ILE A 427 -0.79 12.00 20.24
C ILE A 427 -0.15 11.39 21.46
N VAL A 428 0.42 10.20 21.33
CA VAL A 428 1.14 9.49 22.40
C VAL A 428 2.58 9.26 21.94
N SER A 429 3.55 9.67 22.75
CA SER A 429 4.97 9.50 22.47
C SER A 429 5.58 8.47 23.42
N TYR A 430 6.31 7.54 22.84
CA TYR A 430 7.02 6.45 23.49
C TYR A 430 8.52 6.56 23.19
N ASP A 431 9.34 6.02 24.08
CA ASP A 431 10.79 5.85 23.89
C ASP A 431 11.12 4.39 24.18
N MET A 432 11.15 3.59 23.11
CA MET A 432 11.37 2.16 23.22
C MET A 432 12.87 1.89 23.29
N GLN A 433 13.33 1.36 24.42
CA GLN A 433 14.70 0.90 24.60
C GLN A 433 14.79 -0.54 24.10
N VAL A 434 15.38 -0.72 22.92
CA VAL A 434 15.44 -2.01 22.22
C VAL A 434 16.89 -2.41 21.97
N PRO A 435 17.21 -3.70 21.82
CA PRO A 435 18.54 -4.16 21.45
C PRO A 435 19.05 -3.50 20.16
N GLU A 436 20.32 -3.10 20.15
CA GLU A 436 20.97 -2.44 19.02
C GLU A 436 20.94 -3.28 17.75
N THR A 437 21.05 -4.61 17.88
CA THR A 437 21.04 -5.56 16.76
C THR A 437 20.67 -6.97 17.24
N THR A 438 20.48 -7.88 16.30
CA THR A 438 20.13 -9.29 16.51
C THR A 438 20.97 -10.17 15.59
N ASP A 439 21.43 -11.32 16.08
CA ASP A 439 22.07 -12.38 15.30
C ASP A 439 21.27 -13.70 15.38
N ALA A 440 21.80 -14.80 14.84
CA ALA A 440 21.10 -16.08 14.84
C ALA A 440 20.86 -16.68 16.24
N HIS A 441 21.70 -16.32 17.22
CA HIS A 441 21.61 -16.84 18.58
C HIS A 441 20.64 -16.02 19.42
N GLY A 442 20.75 -14.68 19.36
CA GLY A 442 19.95 -13.81 20.21
C GLY A 442 20.12 -12.34 19.90
N ARG A 443 19.57 -11.53 20.80
CA ARG A 443 19.64 -10.06 20.71
C ARG A 443 20.84 -9.50 21.48
N SER A 444 21.39 -8.39 21.00
CA SER A 444 22.51 -7.74 21.69
C SER A 444 22.10 -7.21 23.07
N GLY A 445 23.03 -7.23 24.04
CA GLY A 445 22.77 -6.70 25.39
C GLY A 445 22.77 -5.17 25.48
N ARG A 446 23.22 -4.48 24.43
CA ARG A 446 23.26 -3.02 24.36
C ARG A 446 21.92 -2.51 23.84
N LEU A 447 21.25 -1.69 24.65
CA LEU A 447 20.00 -1.05 24.26
C LEU A 447 20.25 0.31 23.60
N VAL A 448 19.41 0.65 22.63
CA VAL A 448 19.34 1.95 21.97
C VAL A 448 17.91 2.48 22.02
N SER A 449 17.79 3.81 22.02
CA SER A 449 16.49 4.49 22.00
C SER A 449 15.92 4.51 20.58
N CYS A 450 14.72 3.97 20.42
CA CYS A 450 13.88 4.17 19.23
C CYS A 450 12.62 4.95 19.63
N PRO A 451 12.61 6.29 19.47
CA PRO A 451 11.43 7.11 19.69
C PRO A 451 10.28 6.71 18.76
N VAL A 452 9.07 6.59 19.31
CA VAL A 452 7.85 6.30 18.55
C VAL A 452 6.76 7.29 18.91
N THR A 453 6.16 7.94 17.92
CA THR A 453 4.96 8.78 18.11
C THR A 453 3.78 8.16 17.40
N VAL A 454 2.69 7.93 18.12
CA VAL A 454 1.43 7.42 17.56
C VAL A 454 0.35 8.47 17.71
N THR A 455 -0.24 8.89 16.58
CA THR A 455 -1.34 9.85 16.52
C THR A 455 -2.63 9.13 16.15
N TYR A 456 -3.63 9.21 17.02
CA TYR A 456 -4.98 8.72 16.80
C TYR A 456 -5.89 9.91 16.50
N THR A 457 -6.55 9.91 15.35
CA THR A 457 -7.46 11.00 14.93
C THR A 457 -8.87 10.46 14.78
N VAL A 458 -9.83 11.15 15.40
CA VAL A 458 -11.26 10.94 15.18
C VAL A 458 -11.81 12.13 14.39
N ASN A 459 -12.52 11.84 13.31
CA ASN A 459 -13.12 12.85 12.44
C ASN A 459 -14.64 12.91 12.67
N ALA A 460 -15.24 14.08 12.47
CA ALA A 460 -16.69 14.25 12.55
C ALA A 460 -17.41 13.25 11.62
N GLY A 461 -18.46 12.60 12.14
CA GLY A 461 -19.31 11.69 11.34
C GLY A 461 -18.66 10.39 10.87
N SER A 462 -17.41 10.10 11.22
CA SER A 462 -16.69 8.89 10.78
C SER A 462 -16.62 7.82 11.89
N PRO A 463 -17.01 6.56 11.65
CA PRO A 463 -16.77 5.48 12.62
C PRO A 463 -15.30 5.00 12.64
N ARG A 464 -14.44 5.53 11.75
CA ARG A 464 -13.03 5.15 11.62
C ARG A 464 -12.15 5.99 12.53
N VAL A 465 -11.14 5.36 13.13
CA VAL A 465 -10.01 6.03 13.79
C VAL A 465 -8.81 5.99 12.85
N ASP A 466 -8.29 7.16 12.49
CA ASP A 466 -7.06 7.25 11.68
C ASP A 466 -5.85 7.17 12.62
N ILE A 467 -4.94 6.22 12.36
CA ILE A 467 -3.75 6.00 13.18
C ILE A 467 -2.50 6.26 12.32
N LYS A 468 -1.62 7.14 12.80
CA LYS A 468 -0.30 7.41 12.19
C LYS A 468 0.79 7.07 13.20
N ALA A 469 1.70 6.18 12.84
CA ALA A 469 2.91 5.90 13.62
C ALA A 469 4.13 6.51 12.92
N GLU A 470 4.98 7.16 13.70
CA GLU A 470 6.27 7.71 13.28
C GLU A 470 7.34 7.08 14.17
N ILE A 471 8.24 6.31 13.56
CA ILE A 471 9.30 5.58 14.26
C ILE A 471 10.64 6.17 13.82
N GLU A 472 11.43 6.65 14.77
CA GLU A 472 12.83 6.96 14.54
C GLU A 472 13.65 5.69 14.82
N ASN A 473 14.03 4.98 13.76
CA ASN A 473 14.74 3.72 13.89
C ASN A 473 16.25 3.92 14.07
N ASN A 474 16.77 3.52 15.24
CA ASN A 474 18.18 3.55 15.59
C ASN A 474 18.78 2.15 15.85
N ALA A 475 18.06 1.07 15.52
CA ALA A 475 18.49 -0.31 15.68
C ALA A 475 18.49 -1.08 14.34
N GLU A 476 19.20 -2.20 14.33
CA GLU A 476 19.39 -3.08 13.17
C GLU A 476 18.76 -4.47 13.42
N ASN A 477 18.54 -5.25 12.35
CA ASN A 477 18.18 -6.67 12.44
C ASN A 477 16.97 -6.93 13.37
N HIS A 478 15.84 -6.31 13.06
CA HIS A 478 14.64 -6.35 13.88
C HIS A 478 13.35 -6.08 13.09
N ARG A 479 12.21 -6.13 13.77
CA ARG A 479 10.89 -5.84 13.19
C ARG A 479 10.00 -5.10 14.19
N PHE A 480 9.35 -4.03 13.75
CA PHE A 480 8.26 -3.37 14.47
C PHE A 480 6.90 -3.76 13.89
N ARG A 481 5.93 -4.03 14.76
CA ARG A 481 4.53 -4.29 14.41
C ARG A 481 3.58 -3.45 15.25
N MET A 482 2.42 -3.15 14.69
CA MET A 482 1.29 -2.55 15.40
C MET A 482 0.24 -3.62 15.68
N MET A 483 -0.17 -3.73 16.94
CA MET A 483 -1.02 -4.80 17.44
C MET A 483 -2.44 -4.30 17.71
N PHE A 484 -3.43 -5.10 17.32
CA PHE A 484 -4.86 -4.86 17.55
C PHE A 484 -5.51 -6.11 18.14
N PRO A 485 -5.54 -6.27 19.47
CA PRO A 485 -6.22 -7.37 20.15
C PRO A 485 -7.74 -7.28 19.94
N THR A 486 -8.27 -7.99 18.94
CA THR A 486 -9.62 -7.73 18.42
C THR A 486 -10.73 -8.32 19.29
N GLY A 487 -10.43 -9.40 20.01
CA GLY A 487 -11.42 -10.22 20.73
C GLY A 487 -12.45 -10.87 19.80
N ILE A 488 -12.21 -10.92 18.49
CA ILE A 488 -13.11 -11.54 17.51
C ILE A 488 -12.84 -13.04 17.46
N SER A 489 -13.88 -13.84 17.70
CA SER A 489 -13.79 -15.30 17.63
C SER A 489 -13.94 -15.78 16.18
N SER A 490 -12.85 -15.76 15.42
CA SER A 490 -12.81 -16.30 14.05
C SER A 490 -11.57 -17.17 13.83
N ASP A 491 -11.71 -18.27 13.10
CA ASP A 491 -10.59 -19.12 12.67
C ASP A 491 -9.91 -18.61 11.39
N THR A 492 -10.54 -17.66 10.70
CA THR A 492 -10.06 -17.10 9.44
C THR A 492 -9.97 -15.57 9.48
N ALA A 493 -9.13 -15.02 8.60
CA ALA A 493 -8.99 -13.59 8.34
C ALA A 493 -9.25 -13.31 6.86
N PHE A 494 -9.90 -12.18 6.59
CA PHE A 494 -10.25 -11.71 5.24
C PHE A 494 -9.31 -10.57 4.86
N ALA A 495 -8.52 -10.72 3.80
CA ALA A 495 -7.60 -9.68 3.35
C ALA A 495 -7.86 -9.32 1.89
N GLU A 496 -7.75 -8.04 1.56
CA GLU A 496 -7.80 -7.62 0.16
C GLU A 496 -6.59 -8.18 -0.60
N MET A 497 -6.89 -8.78 -1.75
CA MET A 497 -5.96 -9.25 -2.76
C MET A 497 -6.31 -8.61 -4.11
N PRO A 498 -5.48 -8.73 -5.15
CA PRO A 498 -5.80 -8.19 -6.47
C PRO A 498 -7.18 -8.67 -6.96
N PHE A 499 -8.15 -7.75 -6.97
CA PHE A 499 -9.54 -7.97 -7.38
C PHE A 499 -10.35 -8.96 -6.53
N ASP A 500 -9.92 -9.24 -5.29
CA ASP A 500 -10.61 -10.20 -4.42
C ASP A 500 -10.49 -9.85 -2.92
N VAL A 501 -11.36 -10.44 -2.09
CA VAL A 501 -11.24 -10.46 -0.63
C VAL A 501 -11.04 -11.90 -0.21
N TYR A 502 -9.78 -12.27 -0.02
CA TYR A 502 -9.39 -13.65 0.18
C TYR A 502 -9.47 -14.06 1.65
N GLU A 503 -10.10 -15.20 1.91
CA GLU A 503 -10.21 -15.81 3.24
C GLU A 503 -9.01 -16.72 3.51
N ARG A 504 -8.29 -16.47 4.61
CA ARG A 504 -7.15 -17.29 5.05
C ARG A 504 -7.35 -17.83 6.44
N SER A 505 -7.01 -19.09 6.66
CA SER A 505 -6.88 -19.66 8.00
C SER A 505 -5.81 -18.93 8.82
N LYS A 506 -6.11 -18.69 10.10
CA LYS A 506 -5.10 -18.28 11.08
C LYS A 506 -4.09 -19.40 11.36
N GLU A 507 -4.54 -20.65 11.26
CA GLU A 507 -3.68 -21.81 11.43
C GLU A 507 -2.82 -22.04 10.18
N ARG A 508 -1.59 -22.51 10.41
CA ARG A 508 -0.68 -22.90 9.33
C ARG A 508 -0.85 -24.39 9.02
N PRO A 509 -0.74 -24.81 7.75
CA PRO A 509 -0.79 -26.22 7.39
C PRO A 509 0.28 -27.04 8.11
N ALA A 510 0.01 -28.33 8.31
CA ALA A 510 0.98 -29.27 8.86
C ALA A 510 2.22 -29.33 7.95
N GLY A 511 3.42 -29.23 8.53
CA GLY A 511 4.68 -29.22 7.77
C GLY A 511 5.11 -27.85 7.26
N TRP A 512 4.41 -26.76 7.60
CA TRP A 512 4.82 -25.40 7.27
C TRP A 512 6.24 -25.08 7.76
N GLN A 513 7.19 -24.91 6.84
CA GLN A 513 8.60 -24.63 7.14
C GLN A 513 8.98 -23.15 6.95
N ASN A 514 8.05 -22.29 6.53
CA ASN A 514 8.35 -20.90 6.23
C ASN A 514 8.56 -20.09 7.52
N PHE A 515 9.74 -19.48 7.61
CA PHE A 515 10.18 -18.64 8.74
C PHE A 515 9.36 -17.35 8.90
N ASN A 516 8.71 -16.86 7.84
CA ASN A 516 7.84 -15.67 7.95
C ASN A 516 6.39 -16.08 8.25
N PRO A 517 5.85 -15.73 9.44
CA PRO A 517 4.45 -15.98 9.74
C PRO A 517 3.50 -14.96 9.10
N GLY A 518 3.99 -13.91 8.45
CA GLY A 518 3.17 -12.88 7.80
C GLY A 518 2.43 -13.37 6.54
N CYS A 519 1.25 -12.81 6.30
CA CYS A 519 0.42 -12.97 5.10
C CYS A 519 0.35 -11.64 4.32
N ALA A 520 0.16 -11.71 3.00
CA ALA A 520 -0.01 -10.48 2.22
C ALA A 520 -1.41 -9.89 2.34
N GLN A 521 -1.46 -8.58 2.38
CA GLN A 521 -2.66 -7.76 2.20
C GLN A 521 -2.36 -6.64 1.20
N LYS A 522 -3.41 -6.14 0.55
CA LYS A 522 -3.35 -4.85 -0.17
C LYS A 522 -3.75 -3.71 0.77
N THR A 523 -4.99 -3.21 0.73
CA THR A 523 -5.39 -2.05 1.54
C THR A 523 -5.99 -2.40 2.90
N PHE A 524 -6.46 -3.63 3.13
CA PHE A 524 -7.04 -4.00 4.42
C PHE A 524 -6.93 -5.49 4.77
N VAL A 525 -7.08 -5.76 6.07
CA VAL A 525 -7.38 -7.07 6.65
C VAL A 525 -8.52 -6.93 7.68
N CYS A 526 -9.37 -7.95 7.78
CA CYS A 526 -10.51 -8.01 8.67
C CYS A 526 -10.58 -9.36 9.42
N LEU A 527 -10.91 -9.32 10.70
CA LEU A 527 -11.47 -10.47 11.42
C LEU A 527 -12.95 -10.21 11.65
N SER A 528 -13.80 -11.20 11.37
CA SER A 528 -15.23 -11.13 11.66
C SER A 528 -15.75 -12.51 12.08
N ASP A 529 -16.67 -12.52 13.05
CA ASP A 529 -17.42 -13.71 13.49
C ASP A 529 -18.83 -13.77 12.88
N GLY A 530 -19.11 -12.92 11.89
CA GLY A 530 -20.41 -12.76 11.24
C GLY A 530 -21.39 -11.84 11.99
N ILE A 531 -21.06 -11.40 13.20
CA ILE A 531 -21.85 -10.43 14.00
C ILE A 531 -21.03 -9.15 14.18
N ASP A 532 -19.85 -9.28 14.75
CA ASP A 532 -18.88 -8.22 14.93
C ASP A 532 -17.74 -8.34 13.92
N GLY A 533 -17.01 -7.25 13.73
CA GLY A 533 -15.79 -7.25 12.92
C GLY A 533 -14.81 -6.16 13.35
N VAL A 534 -13.52 -6.42 13.13
CA VAL A 534 -12.47 -5.41 13.24
C VAL A 534 -11.68 -5.42 11.93
N THR A 535 -11.66 -4.28 11.26
CA THR A 535 -10.91 -4.08 10.02
C THR A 535 -9.77 -3.11 10.26
N VAL A 536 -8.56 -3.49 9.86
CA VAL A 536 -7.38 -2.60 9.82
C VAL A 536 -7.14 -2.23 8.36
N ILE A 537 -7.21 -0.93 8.07
CA ILE A 537 -6.99 -0.37 6.73
C ILE A 537 -5.64 0.33 6.73
N ASN A 538 -4.80 0.06 5.74
CA ASN A 538 -3.41 0.51 5.69
C ASN A 538 -3.09 1.31 4.42
N LYS A 539 -1.90 1.94 4.40
CA LYS A 539 -1.34 2.64 3.23
C LYS A 539 0.06 2.11 2.94
N GLY A 540 0.16 1.07 2.12
CA GLY A 540 1.43 0.47 1.73
C GLY A 540 2.12 -0.34 2.84
N LEU A 541 1.32 -1.02 3.68
CA LEU A 541 1.77 -1.99 4.68
C LEU A 541 1.28 -3.38 4.26
N PRO A 542 1.98 -4.09 3.36
CA PRO A 542 1.41 -5.24 2.67
C PRO A 542 1.48 -6.54 3.48
N GLU A 543 1.96 -6.50 4.73
CA GLU A 543 2.03 -7.69 5.60
C GLU A 543 1.12 -7.52 6.80
N TYR A 544 0.35 -8.57 7.10
CA TYR A 544 -0.35 -8.74 8.37
C TYR A 544 -0.08 -10.14 8.93
N GLU A 545 -0.39 -10.32 10.20
CA GLU A 545 -0.54 -11.64 10.82
C GLU A 545 -1.80 -11.63 11.68
N ALA A 546 -2.64 -12.66 11.55
CA ALA A 546 -3.76 -12.89 12.44
C ALA A 546 -3.34 -13.97 13.46
N LEU A 547 -3.05 -13.54 14.69
CA LEU A 547 -2.52 -14.41 15.72
C LEU A 547 -3.59 -15.36 16.27
N THR A 548 -3.17 -16.56 16.66
CA THR A 548 -3.98 -17.56 17.36
C THR A 548 -3.92 -17.39 18.89
N ASP A 549 -3.53 -16.20 19.35
CA ASP A 549 -3.54 -15.86 20.77
C ASP A 549 -4.97 -15.74 21.32
N LYS A 550 -5.09 -15.71 22.65
CA LYS A 550 -6.38 -15.64 23.33
C LYS A 550 -7.23 -14.42 22.94
N ASP A 551 -6.60 -13.36 22.46
CA ASP A 551 -7.24 -12.08 22.14
C ASP A 551 -7.50 -11.94 20.62
N SER A 552 -7.14 -12.95 19.81
CA SER A 552 -7.22 -12.94 18.33
C SER A 552 -6.69 -11.64 17.74
N THR A 553 -5.42 -11.38 18.01
CA THR A 553 -4.74 -10.14 17.67
C THR A 553 -4.45 -10.05 16.17
N LEU A 554 -4.83 -8.93 15.55
CA LEU A 554 -4.32 -8.54 14.25
C LEU A 554 -3.02 -7.74 14.41
N ALA A 555 -1.92 -8.24 13.84
CA ALA A 555 -0.63 -7.57 13.79
C ALA A 555 -0.37 -7.03 12.38
N VAL A 556 0.05 -5.77 12.26
CA VAL A 556 0.48 -5.17 10.98
C VAL A 556 1.93 -4.72 11.09
N THR A 557 2.79 -5.18 10.18
CA THR A 557 4.21 -4.84 10.22
C THR A 557 4.45 -3.39 9.77
N LEU A 558 5.14 -2.62 10.61
CA LEU A 558 5.46 -1.20 10.38
C LEU A 558 6.89 -0.98 9.89
N LEU A 559 7.81 -1.89 10.21
CA LEU A 559 9.21 -1.84 9.80
C LEU A 559 9.81 -3.23 9.92
N ARG A 560 10.66 -3.60 8.97
CA ARG A 560 11.63 -4.68 9.13
C ARG A 560 12.99 -4.21 8.63
N SER A 561 14.03 -4.42 9.42
CA SER A 561 15.40 -3.98 9.13
C SER A 561 16.32 -5.20 9.04
N THR A 562 17.15 -5.24 7.99
CA THR A 562 18.21 -6.24 7.78
C THR A 562 19.35 -5.59 6.99
N GLY A 563 20.57 -6.07 7.18
CA GLY A 563 21.76 -5.62 6.46
C GLY A 563 22.19 -6.52 5.29
N ILE A 564 21.43 -7.57 4.97
CA ILE A 564 21.85 -8.62 4.04
C ILE A 564 20.80 -8.81 2.93
N LEU A 565 21.24 -8.82 1.67
CA LEU A 565 20.37 -9.08 0.51
C LEU A 565 19.85 -10.53 0.52
N SER A 566 20.76 -11.50 0.60
CA SER A 566 20.46 -12.93 0.72
C SER A 566 21.56 -13.59 1.54
N GLY A 567 21.19 -14.46 2.48
CA GLY A 567 22.10 -15.10 3.43
C GLY A 567 21.99 -16.61 3.54
#